data_AF-S4RC98-F1
#
_entry.id   AF-S4RC98-F1
#
_cell.length_a   1.000
_cell.length_b   1.000
_cell.length_c   1.000
_cell.angle_alpha   90.00
_cell.angle_beta   90.00
_cell.angle_gamma   90.00
#
_symmetry.space_group_name_H-M   'P 1'
#
loop_
_entity.id
_entity.type
_entity.pdbx_description
1 polymer ?
#
loop_
_entity_poly.entity_id
_entity_poly.type
_entity_poly.pdbx_seq_one_letter_code
_entity_poly.pdbx_strand_id
1 'polypeptide(L)'
;RLRQKIRKKCAAGVDAVIVDGTNHVAMSVLRLGATARSFGYLTLIVCPTTPWRDDCCTLASKTHWGWGVQAIEALRPSLQEALVPLYFGWFLTKGSVQTMCKISDTFLLKIAAISEFASEFQPFMKWQNEQDQKMDLGAYFRRSMFVGGPNVLHCTAMFCANGEVPGSEEYATSQAVQESCGHAFVLQVTALLVTPRTVGARVQLSAAQMALWDPNDCSSHCTVPNLPRGSRAHISLGCAPGVEPVQTGVDLLDILKCSTNPEKRIKLSVGELCCYGAGRWIVNLNKGHLVTTLFTGAY
;
A
#
# COMPACT_ATOMS: atom_id res chain seq x y z
N ARG A 1 18.75 -2.34 23.70
CA ARG A 1 19.46 -3.57 23.29
C ARG A 1 18.71 -4.39 22.21
N LEU A 2 17.45 -4.79 22.41
CA LEU A 2 16.68 -5.60 21.42
C LEU A 2 16.54 -4.90 20.06
N ARG A 3 16.10 -3.63 20.03
CA ARG A 3 15.99 -2.84 18.78
C ARG A 3 17.27 -2.79 17.96
N GLN A 4 18.42 -2.66 18.62
CA GLN A 4 19.72 -2.63 17.94
C GLN A 4 20.06 -3.98 17.30
N LYS A 5 19.71 -5.09 17.96
CA LYS A 5 19.86 -6.43 17.37
C LYS A 5 18.96 -6.60 16.14
N ILE A 6 17.70 -6.19 16.24
CA ILE A 6 16.74 -6.23 15.13
C ILE A 6 17.25 -5.38 13.96
N ARG A 7 17.65 -4.13 14.22
CA ARG A 7 18.25 -3.24 13.22
C ARG A 7 19.45 -3.89 12.51
N LYS A 8 20.36 -4.53 13.27
CA LYS A 8 21.52 -5.23 12.70
C LYS A 8 21.11 -6.41 11.81
N LYS A 9 20.07 -7.15 12.19
CA LYS A 9 19.54 -8.28 11.40
C LYS A 9 18.84 -7.80 10.13
N CYS A 10 17.97 -6.80 10.22
CA CYS A 10 17.34 -6.18 9.05
C CYS A 10 18.37 -5.58 8.09
N ALA A 11 19.39 -4.89 8.62
CA ALA A 11 20.47 -4.35 7.80
C ALA A 11 21.32 -5.43 7.11
N ALA A 12 21.37 -6.64 7.67
CA ALA A 12 22.02 -7.79 7.05
C ALA A 12 21.19 -8.45 5.94
N GLY A 13 19.93 -8.01 5.71
CA GLY A 13 19.09 -8.48 4.62
C GLY A 13 18.66 -9.94 4.73
N VAL A 14 18.53 -10.47 5.95
CA VAL A 14 18.02 -11.84 6.18
C VAL A 14 16.53 -11.93 5.81
N ASP A 15 16.05 -13.08 5.32
CA ASP A 15 14.67 -13.17 4.82
C ASP A 15 13.60 -12.93 5.89
N ALA A 16 13.87 -13.34 7.14
CA ALA A 16 12.94 -13.17 8.26
C ALA A 16 13.67 -12.81 9.55
N VAL A 17 13.03 -11.97 10.36
CA VAL A 17 13.48 -11.63 11.72
C VAL A 17 12.34 -11.94 12.68
N ILE A 18 12.51 -12.98 13.50
CA ILE A 18 11.53 -13.37 14.51
C ILE A 18 11.84 -12.62 15.80
N VAL A 19 10.85 -11.90 16.32
CA VAL A 19 10.91 -11.19 17.60
C VAL A 19 10.04 -11.93 18.60
N ASP A 20 10.64 -12.86 19.32
CA ASP A 20 9.99 -13.53 20.43
C ASP A 20 9.99 -12.63 21.66
N GLY A 21 8.79 -12.25 22.09
CA GLY A 21 8.56 -11.35 23.21
C GLY A 21 7.06 -11.19 23.46
N THR A 22 6.70 -10.70 24.63
CA THR A 22 5.29 -10.57 25.00
C THR A 22 4.57 -9.45 24.28
N ASN A 23 5.31 -8.46 23.75
CA ASN A 23 4.80 -7.42 22.86
C ASN A 23 3.55 -6.66 23.40
N HIS A 24 3.35 -6.67 24.72
CA HIS A 24 2.21 -6.08 25.41
C HIS A 24 2.18 -4.54 25.41
N VAL A 25 3.27 -3.87 25.00
CA VAL A 25 3.31 -2.41 24.90
C VAL A 25 3.15 -2.02 23.43
N ALA A 26 1.96 -1.57 23.04
CA ALA A 26 1.61 -1.20 21.66
C ALA A 26 2.66 -0.26 21.03
N MET A 27 3.01 0.85 21.71
CA MET A 27 4.04 1.79 21.24
C MET A 27 5.42 1.15 21.02
N SER A 28 5.76 0.10 21.77
CA SER A 28 7.00 -0.63 21.54
C SER A 28 6.93 -1.44 20.26
N VAL A 29 5.79 -2.09 19.99
CA VAL A 29 5.54 -2.87 18.77
C VAL A 29 5.51 -1.97 17.53
N LEU A 30 4.80 -0.83 17.59
CA LEU A 30 4.78 0.15 16.49
C LEU A 30 6.20 0.63 16.13
N ARG A 31 7.03 0.91 17.14
CA ARG A 31 8.44 1.30 16.92
C ARG A 31 9.29 0.17 16.32
N LEU A 32 8.97 -1.10 16.60
CA LEU A 32 9.62 -2.24 15.96
C LEU A 32 9.20 -2.36 14.50
N GLY A 33 7.91 -2.22 14.21
CA GLY A 33 7.37 -2.16 12.86
C GLY A 33 8.04 -1.06 12.03
N ALA A 34 8.09 0.17 12.56
CA ALA A 34 8.73 1.30 11.90
C ALA A 34 10.22 1.04 11.62
N THR A 35 10.91 0.33 12.53
CA THR A 35 12.30 -0.10 12.30
C THR A 35 12.37 -1.08 11.14
N ALA A 36 11.57 -2.16 11.15
CA ALA A 36 11.55 -3.17 10.10
C ALA A 36 11.23 -2.53 8.73
N ARG A 37 10.23 -1.65 8.68
CA ARG A 37 9.81 -0.90 7.50
C ARG A 37 10.93 -0.03 6.93
N SER A 38 11.76 0.58 7.76
CA SER A 38 12.92 1.36 7.29
C SER A 38 13.97 0.55 6.52
N PHE A 39 13.90 -0.79 6.62
CA PHE A 39 14.72 -1.73 5.84
C PHE A 39 13.91 -2.50 4.78
N GLY A 40 12.66 -2.09 4.51
CA GLY A 40 11.80 -2.73 3.50
C GLY A 40 11.16 -4.05 3.95
N TYR A 41 11.14 -4.36 5.25
CA TYR A 41 10.46 -5.53 5.77
C TYR A 41 8.97 -5.27 6.00
N LEU A 42 8.16 -6.30 5.74
CA LEU A 42 6.77 -6.35 6.18
C LEU A 42 6.72 -6.92 7.60
N THR A 43 5.89 -6.33 8.46
CA THR A 43 5.71 -6.79 9.84
C THR A 43 4.44 -7.60 9.93
N LEU A 44 4.54 -8.81 10.50
CA LEU A 44 3.40 -9.65 10.82
C LEU A 44 3.28 -9.78 12.34
N ILE A 45 2.08 -9.54 12.85
CA ILE A 45 1.75 -9.81 14.24
C ILE A 45 1.12 -11.18 14.31
N VAL A 46 1.75 -12.08 15.07
CA VAL A 46 1.32 -13.46 15.20
C VAL A 46 0.67 -13.64 16.56
N CYS A 47 -0.65 -13.89 16.56
CA CYS A 47 -1.40 -14.21 17.76
C CYS A 47 -1.64 -15.72 17.85
N PRO A 48 -1.36 -16.37 18.99
CA PRO A 48 -1.64 -17.79 19.15
C PRO A 48 -3.15 -18.07 19.08
N THR A 49 -3.53 -19.14 18.38
CA THR A 49 -4.92 -19.62 18.25
C THR A 49 -5.23 -20.79 19.17
N THR A 50 -4.34 -21.07 20.13
CA THR A 50 -4.50 -22.17 21.08
C THR A 50 -5.71 -21.94 22.00
N PRO A 51 -6.47 -23.00 22.39
CA PRO A 51 -7.62 -22.85 23.28
C PRO A 51 -7.31 -22.19 24.63
N TRP A 52 -6.06 -22.32 25.11
CA TRP A 52 -5.58 -21.79 26.38
C TRP A 52 -4.89 -20.42 26.26
N ARG A 53 -4.99 -19.74 25.12
CA ARG A 53 -4.27 -18.47 24.88
C ARG A 53 -4.59 -17.36 25.90
N ASP A 54 -5.75 -17.46 26.55
CA ASP A 54 -6.23 -16.49 27.55
C ASP A 54 -6.21 -17.05 28.99
N ASP A 55 -5.81 -18.32 29.16
CA ASP A 55 -5.68 -19.00 30.47
C ASP A 55 -4.30 -18.72 31.09
N CYS A 56 -4.27 -17.78 32.03
CA CYS A 56 -3.04 -17.36 32.70
C CYS A 56 -2.37 -18.48 33.52
N CYS A 57 -3.13 -19.44 34.06
CA CYS A 57 -2.57 -20.58 34.78
C CYS A 57 -1.80 -21.49 33.82
N THR A 58 -2.43 -21.84 32.70
CA THR A 58 -1.76 -22.64 31.66
C THR A 58 -0.57 -21.90 31.07
N LEU A 59 -0.68 -20.60 30.78
CA LEU A 59 0.43 -19.79 30.27
C LEU A 59 1.62 -19.73 31.24
N ALA A 60 1.37 -19.53 32.55
CA ALA A 60 2.40 -19.51 33.57
C ALA A 60 3.15 -20.86 33.68
N SER A 61 2.45 -21.98 33.48
CA SER A 61 3.07 -23.31 33.49
C SER A 61 3.92 -23.59 32.23
N LYS A 62 3.65 -22.90 31.12
CA LYS A 62 4.28 -23.15 29.81
C LYS A 62 5.38 -22.15 29.44
N THR A 63 5.41 -20.98 30.08
CA THR A 63 6.36 -19.93 29.73
C THR A 63 7.78 -20.28 30.18
N HIS A 64 8.76 -20.10 29.29
CA HIS A 64 10.17 -20.24 29.63
C HIS A 64 10.74 -19.00 30.35
N TRP A 65 9.96 -17.92 30.43
CA TRP A 65 10.35 -16.66 31.08
C TRP A 65 10.16 -16.66 32.61
N GLY A 66 9.58 -17.73 33.17
CA GLY A 66 9.39 -17.89 34.62
C GLY A 66 8.38 -16.91 35.23
N TRP A 67 7.39 -16.47 34.45
CA TRP A 67 6.38 -15.52 34.92
C TRP A 67 5.27 -16.22 35.72
N GLY A 68 4.93 -15.66 36.87
CA GLY A 68 3.79 -16.11 37.66
C GLY A 68 2.45 -15.65 37.08
N VAL A 69 1.36 -16.30 37.50
CA VAL A 69 -0.01 -16.02 37.03
C VAL A 69 -0.38 -14.54 37.12
N GLN A 70 -0.13 -13.91 38.28
CA GLN A 70 -0.43 -12.49 38.51
C GLN A 70 0.30 -11.56 37.54
N ALA A 71 1.55 -11.87 37.19
CA ALA A 71 2.32 -11.07 36.24
C ALA A 71 1.76 -11.18 34.82
N ILE A 72 1.26 -12.36 34.43
CA ILE A 72 0.61 -12.57 33.13
C ILE A 72 -0.76 -11.87 33.10
N GLU A 73 -1.55 -11.99 34.17
CA GLU A 73 -2.84 -11.30 34.30
C GLU A 73 -2.71 -9.79 34.16
N ALA A 74 -1.66 -9.20 34.75
CA ALA A 74 -1.38 -7.77 34.65
C ALA A 74 -1.13 -7.27 33.22
N LEU A 75 -0.78 -8.16 32.28
CA LEU A 75 -0.52 -7.81 30.88
C LEU A 75 -1.75 -7.97 29.98
N ARG A 76 -2.77 -8.70 30.44
CA ARG A 76 -3.96 -9.03 29.66
C ARG A 76 -4.64 -7.79 29.07
N PRO A 77 -4.88 -6.68 29.81
CA PRO A 77 -5.56 -5.52 29.25
C PRO A 77 -4.85 -4.96 28.01
N SER A 78 -3.53 -4.78 28.10
CA SER A 78 -2.74 -4.22 26.99
C SER A 78 -2.58 -5.17 25.80
N LEU A 79 -2.76 -6.48 26.01
CA LEU A 79 -2.77 -7.48 24.93
C LEU A 79 -4.12 -7.59 24.23
N GLN A 80 -5.20 -7.13 24.87
CA GLN A 80 -6.55 -7.11 24.31
C GLN A 80 -6.82 -5.82 23.51
N GLU A 81 -6.06 -4.76 23.75
CA GLU A 81 -6.10 -3.55 22.93
C GLU A 81 -5.73 -3.85 21.48
N ALA A 82 -6.53 -3.34 20.54
CA ALA A 82 -6.28 -3.51 19.13
C ALA A 82 -5.00 -2.78 18.72
N LEU A 83 -4.05 -3.51 18.13
CA LEU A 83 -2.88 -2.87 17.53
C LEU A 83 -3.23 -2.30 16.16
N VAL A 84 -3.51 -1.00 16.12
CA VAL A 84 -3.86 -0.28 14.89
C VAL A 84 -2.59 0.23 14.18
N PRO A 85 -2.33 -0.16 12.92
CA PRO A 85 -1.19 0.32 12.12
C PRO A 85 -1.40 1.75 11.59
N LEU A 86 -0.41 2.29 10.87
CA LEU A 86 -0.58 3.51 10.07
C LEU A 86 -1.66 3.33 9.00
N TYR A 87 -1.66 2.17 8.34
CA TYR A 87 -2.68 1.74 7.38
C TYR A 87 -2.64 0.22 7.21
N PHE A 88 -3.76 -0.37 6.79
CA PHE A 88 -3.84 -1.73 6.28
C PHE A 88 -3.75 -1.74 4.75
N GLY A 89 -3.20 -2.81 4.18
CA GLY A 89 -3.15 -2.96 2.74
C GLY A 89 -2.56 -4.28 2.28
N TRP A 90 -2.61 -4.46 0.96
CA TRP A 90 -2.00 -5.58 0.26
C TRP A 90 -0.61 -5.19 -0.24
N PHE A 91 0.42 -5.69 0.42
CA PHE A 91 1.81 -5.43 0.07
C PHE A 91 2.29 -6.44 -0.97
N LEU A 92 2.88 -5.96 -2.05
CA LEU A 92 3.34 -6.82 -3.13
C LEU A 92 4.54 -7.66 -2.68
N THR A 93 4.56 -8.93 -3.08
CA THR A 93 5.76 -9.78 -2.91
C THR A 93 6.92 -9.24 -3.75
N LYS A 94 8.17 -9.61 -3.42
CA LYS A 94 9.37 -9.18 -4.15
C LYS A 94 9.26 -9.42 -5.68
N GLY A 95 8.75 -10.58 -6.10
CA GLY A 95 8.55 -10.90 -7.52
C GLY A 95 7.49 -10.02 -8.19
N SER A 96 6.38 -9.76 -7.49
CA SER A 96 5.33 -8.83 -7.94
C SER A 96 5.84 -7.39 -8.05
N VAL A 97 6.66 -6.94 -7.08
CA VAL A 97 7.29 -5.61 -7.11
C VAL A 97 8.16 -5.47 -8.36
N GLN A 98 9.07 -6.42 -8.60
CA GLN A 98 9.94 -6.41 -9.78
C GLN A 98 9.13 -6.36 -11.09
N THR A 99 8.07 -7.16 -11.16
CA THR A 99 7.16 -7.19 -12.32
C THR A 99 6.49 -5.84 -12.54
N MET A 100 5.90 -5.25 -11.50
CA MET A 100 5.23 -3.95 -11.61
C MET A 100 6.19 -2.80 -11.89
N CYS A 101 7.40 -2.83 -11.34
CA CYS A 101 8.44 -1.85 -11.69
C CYS A 101 8.78 -1.93 -13.18
N LYS A 102 9.04 -3.13 -13.70
CA LYS A 102 9.35 -3.34 -15.12
C LYS A 102 8.19 -2.89 -16.04
N ILE A 103 6.96 -3.20 -15.66
CA ILE A 103 5.75 -2.75 -16.38
C ILE A 103 5.68 -1.22 -16.41
N SER A 104 5.86 -0.57 -15.25
CA SER A 104 5.86 0.89 -15.12
C SER A 104 6.94 1.54 -15.98
N ASP A 105 8.18 1.09 -15.87
CA ASP A 105 9.31 1.67 -16.60
C ASP A 105 9.13 1.52 -18.12
N THR A 106 8.64 0.35 -18.56
CA THR A 106 8.31 0.09 -19.97
C THR A 106 7.16 0.98 -20.46
N PHE A 107 6.13 1.16 -19.63
CA PHE A 107 4.99 2.03 -19.96
C PHE A 107 5.44 3.48 -20.13
N LEU A 108 6.17 4.02 -19.17
CA LEU A 108 6.69 5.39 -19.20
C LEU A 108 7.61 5.63 -20.39
N LEU A 109 8.53 4.71 -20.68
CA LEU A 109 9.41 4.79 -21.84
C LEU A 109 8.62 4.84 -23.15
N LYS A 110 7.60 3.98 -23.29
CA LYS A 110 6.80 3.89 -24.52
C LYS A 110 5.95 5.13 -24.75
N ILE A 111 5.25 5.62 -23.73
CA ILE A 111 4.39 6.81 -23.90
C ILE A 111 5.21 8.08 -24.10
N ALA A 112 6.39 8.18 -23.49
CA ALA A 112 7.28 9.33 -23.69
C ALA A 112 7.77 9.48 -25.13
N ALA A 113 7.83 8.38 -25.89
CA ALA A 113 8.18 8.39 -27.31
C ALA A 113 7.02 8.81 -28.23
N ILE A 114 5.80 8.98 -27.71
CA ILE A 114 4.63 9.39 -28.49
C ILE A 114 4.57 10.91 -28.51
N SER A 115 4.76 11.52 -29.69
CA SER A 115 4.78 12.98 -29.86
C SER A 115 3.51 13.67 -29.36
N GLU A 116 2.35 13.06 -29.60
CA GLU A 116 1.06 13.59 -29.17
C GLU A 116 0.90 13.60 -27.64
N PHE A 117 1.37 12.54 -26.97
CA PHE A 117 1.44 12.50 -25.50
C PHE A 117 2.43 13.57 -25.00
N ALA A 118 3.63 13.62 -25.57
CA ALA A 118 4.67 14.56 -25.17
C ALA A 118 4.20 16.02 -25.20
N SER A 119 3.59 16.41 -26.33
CA SER A 119 3.09 17.78 -26.52
C SER A 119 1.99 18.17 -25.55
N GLU A 120 1.13 17.23 -25.15
CA GLU A 120 0.01 17.50 -24.24
C GLU A 120 0.47 17.48 -22.78
N PHE A 121 1.38 16.57 -22.44
CA PHE A 121 1.78 16.33 -21.06
C PHE A 121 2.81 17.34 -20.54
N GLN A 122 3.78 17.72 -21.39
CA GLN A 122 4.91 18.57 -21.04
C GLN A 122 4.52 19.91 -20.39
N PRO A 123 3.48 20.66 -20.85
CA PRO A 123 3.06 21.92 -20.23
C PRO A 123 2.64 21.80 -18.75
N PHE A 124 2.27 20.61 -18.30
CA PHE A 124 1.79 20.38 -16.93
C PHE A 124 2.90 19.85 -15.99
N MET A 125 4.06 19.49 -16.54
CA MET A 125 5.18 19.01 -15.74
C MET A 125 5.82 20.14 -14.95
N LYS A 126 6.02 19.91 -13.65
CA LYS A 126 6.79 20.82 -12.78
C LYS A 126 8.21 20.30 -12.60
N TRP A 127 9.10 20.71 -13.49
CA TRP A 127 10.52 20.35 -13.39
C TRP A 127 11.18 21.06 -12.21
N GLN A 128 12.15 20.40 -11.57
CA GLN A 128 12.96 21.04 -10.53
C GLN A 128 14.00 21.99 -11.14
N ASN A 129 14.50 21.69 -12.35
CA ASN A 129 15.41 22.53 -13.10
C ASN A 129 14.79 22.87 -14.47
N GLU A 130 14.74 24.15 -14.82
CA GLU A 130 14.21 24.61 -16.11
C GLU A 130 15.04 24.13 -17.33
N GLN A 131 16.27 23.67 -17.08
CA GLN A 131 17.18 23.09 -18.07
C GLN A 131 16.90 21.62 -18.36
N ASP A 132 16.09 20.93 -17.53
CA ASP A 132 15.63 19.56 -17.78
C ASP A 132 14.51 19.57 -18.83
N GLN A 133 14.84 19.96 -20.07
CA GLN A 133 13.90 20.00 -21.19
C GLN A 133 13.64 18.62 -21.83
N LYS A 134 14.29 17.56 -21.34
CA LYS A 134 14.10 16.20 -21.84
C LYS A 134 12.98 15.53 -21.06
N MET A 135 11.97 15.01 -21.77
CA MET A 135 10.86 14.27 -21.17
C MET A 135 11.30 12.87 -20.70
N ASP A 136 12.11 12.83 -19.64
CA ASP A 136 12.50 11.62 -18.93
C ASP A 136 11.52 11.37 -17.77
N LEU A 137 10.42 10.68 -18.09
CA LEU A 137 9.41 10.34 -17.09
C LEU A 137 9.95 9.40 -15.99
N GLY A 138 10.97 8.59 -16.29
CA GLY A 138 11.57 7.68 -15.31
C GLY A 138 12.37 8.43 -14.25
N ALA A 139 13.07 9.50 -14.64
CA ALA A 139 13.76 10.39 -13.70
C ALA A 139 12.80 11.30 -12.92
N TYR A 140 11.67 11.67 -13.54
CA TYR A 140 10.63 12.52 -12.98
C TYR A 140 9.83 11.81 -11.86
N PHE A 141 9.34 10.60 -12.14
CA PHE A 141 8.52 9.84 -11.20
C PHE A 141 9.37 8.95 -10.31
N ARG A 142 9.60 9.41 -9.08
CA ARG A 142 10.45 8.71 -8.10
C ARG A 142 9.62 7.95 -7.07
N ARG A 143 10.23 6.90 -6.51
CA ARG A 143 9.69 6.09 -5.41
C ARG A 143 10.42 6.31 -4.09
N SER A 144 11.39 7.23 -4.04
CA SER A 144 12.24 7.44 -2.86
C SER A 144 11.48 7.91 -1.63
N MET A 145 10.32 8.55 -1.81
CA MET A 145 9.46 9.04 -0.74
C MET A 145 8.43 7.99 -0.27
N PHE A 146 8.41 6.80 -0.86
CA PHE A 146 7.43 5.79 -0.47
C PHE A 146 7.71 5.30 0.95
N VAL A 147 6.65 5.16 1.74
CA VAL A 147 6.73 4.60 3.09
C VAL A 147 7.23 3.15 2.99
N GLY A 148 8.40 2.87 3.58
CA GLY A 148 9.07 1.56 3.45
C GLY A 148 10.16 1.51 2.38
N GLY A 149 10.33 2.57 1.60
CA GLY A 149 11.35 2.72 0.58
C GLY A 149 10.88 2.33 -0.83
N PRO A 150 11.75 2.49 -1.84
CA PRO A 150 11.37 2.40 -3.25
C PRO A 150 10.94 1.01 -3.73
N ASN A 151 11.16 -0.03 -2.91
CA ASN A 151 10.84 -1.42 -3.21
C ASN A 151 9.59 -1.93 -2.47
N VAL A 152 8.86 -1.05 -1.77
CA VAL A 152 7.62 -1.42 -1.08
C VAL A 152 6.44 -0.85 -1.86
N LEU A 153 5.86 -1.69 -2.72
CA LEU A 153 4.62 -1.39 -3.42
C LEU A 153 3.46 -2.04 -2.68
N HIS A 154 2.34 -1.33 -2.58
CA HIS A 154 1.14 -1.83 -1.92
C HIS A 154 -0.12 -1.21 -2.52
N CYS A 155 -1.25 -1.84 -2.25
CA CYS A 155 -2.58 -1.27 -2.41
C CYS A 155 -3.17 -1.03 -1.01
N THR A 156 -3.33 0.23 -0.61
CA THR A 156 -3.89 0.60 0.69
C THR A 156 -5.37 0.24 0.72
N ALA A 157 -5.79 -0.50 1.75
CA ALA A 157 -7.18 -0.88 1.97
C ALA A 157 -7.91 0.09 2.90
N MET A 158 -7.24 0.50 3.99
CA MET A 158 -7.75 1.50 4.94
C MET A 158 -6.58 2.27 5.57
N PHE A 159 -6.68 3.60 5.62
CA PHE A 159 -5.74 4.45 6.35
C PHE A 159 -6.26 4.69 7.77
N CYS A 160 -5.40 4.48 8.77
CA CYS A 160 -5.81 4.48 10.18
C CYS A 160 -5.10 5.53 11.04
N ALA A 161 -3.96 6.06 10.58
CA ALA A 161 -3.12 6.99 11.36
C ALA A 161 -2.81 6.49 12.79
N ASN A 162 -2.54 5.20 12.96
CA ASN A 162 -2.32 4.57 14.27
C ASN A 162 -3.51 4.72 15.24
N GLY A 163 -4.74 4.77 14.72
CA GLY A 163 -5.98 4.86 15.51
C GLY A 163 -6.60 6.26 15.55
N GLU A 164 -5.93 7.29 14.99
CA GLU A 164 -6.47 8.66 14.98
C GLU A 164 -7.63 8.85 13.99
N VAL A 165 -7.75 7.99 12.97
CA VAL A 165 -8.89 8.03 12.03
C VAL A 165 -10.11 7.33 12.64
N PRO A 166 -11.30 7.96 12.69
CA PRO A 166 -12.52 7.32 13.17
C PRO A 166 -12.82 6.02 12.41
N GLY A 167 -13.23 4.96 13.12
CA GLY A 167 -13.48 3.65 12.52
C GLY A 167 -12.26 2.71 12.49
N SER A 168 -11.06 3.19 12.84
CA SER A 168 -9.83 2.40 12.72
C SER A 168 -9.80 1.18 13.64
N GLU A 169 -10.29 1.33 14.87
CA GLU A 169 -10.32 0.23 15.84
C GLU A 169 -11.39 -0.80 15.46
N GLU A 170 -12.58 -0.35 15.03
CA GLU A 170 -13.64 -1.24 14.55
C GLU A 170 -13.20 -2.01 13.30
N TYR A 171 -12.48 -1.36 12.38
CA TYR A 171 -11.91 -2.04 11.22
C TYR A 171 -10.84 -3.05 11.63
N ALA A 172 -9.90 -2.67 12.48
CA ALA A 172 -8.80 -3.52 12.92
C ALA A 172 -9.28 -4.76 13.69
N THR A 173 -10.39 -4.64 14.43
CA THR A 173 -11.00 -5.73 15.22
C THR A 173 -12.07 -6.51 14.45
N SER A 174 -12.41 -6.09 13.23
CA SER A 174 -13.37 -6.83 12.40
C SER A 174 -12.89 -8.25 12.11
N GLN A 175 -13.83 -9.19 12.08
CA GLN A 175 -13.56 -10.60 11.81
C GLN A 175 -12.83 -10.78 10.47
N ALA A 176 -13.27 -10.09 9.42
CA ALA A 176 -12.66 -10.17 8.10
C ALA A 176 -11.17 -9.77 8.12
N VAL A 177 -10.81 -8.68 8.81
CA VAL A 177 -9.42 -8.20 8.91
C VAL A 177 -8.57 -9.14 9.77
N GLN A 178 -9.09 -9.57 10.93
CA GLN A 178 -8.39 -10.50 11.83
C GLN A 178 -8.11 -11.84 11.15
N GLU A 179 -9.06 -12.39 10.41
CA GLU A 179 -8.90 -13.65 9.67
C GLU A 179 -8.02 -13.50 8.44
N SER A 180 -7.94 -12.31 7.82
CA SER A 180 -7.17 -12.09 6.60
C SER A 180 -5.75 -11.60 6.83
N CYS A 181 -5.43 -11.03 8.01
CA CYS A 181 -4.09 -10.52 8.29
C CYS A 181 -3.06 -11.66 8.22
N GLY A 182 -1.96 -11.43 7.49
CA GLY A 182 -0.95 -12.45 7.21
C GLY A 182 -1.28 -13.42 6.07
N HIS A 183 -2.45 -13.30 5.43
CA HIS A 183 -2.81 -14.14 4.28
C HIS A 183 -2.36 -13.53 2.96
N ALA A 184 -2.03 -14.41 2.01
CA ALA A 184 -1.68 -14.03 0.65
C ALA A 184 -2.94 -13.79 -0.20
N PHE A 185 -2.88 -12.77 -1.07
CA PHE A 185 -3.93 -12.45 -2.02
C PHE A 185 -3.33 -12.28 -3.42
N VAL A 186 -4.20 -12.30 -4.44
CA VAL A 186 -3.83 -11.92 -5.81
C VAL A 186 -4.68 -10.72 -6.22
N LEU A 187 -4.03 -9.58 -6.48
CA LEU A 187 -4.71 -8.39 -7.01
C LEU A 187 -4.70 -8.41 -8.53
N GLN A 188 -5.80 -7.93 -9.13
CA GLN A 188 -5.92 -7.76 -10.57
C GLN A 188 -5.69 -6.29 -10.94
N VAL A 189 -4.59 -6.02 -11.63
CA VAL A 189 -4.30 -4.70 -12.22
C VAL A 189 -4.96 -4.61 -13.59
N THR A 190 -5.81 -3.60 -13.79
CA THR A 190 -6.65 -3.46 -15.00
C THR A 190 -6.28 -2.26 -15.86
N ALA A 191 -5.61 -1.26 -15.30
CA ALA A 191 -5.16 -0.09 -16.04
C ALA A 191 -3.86 0.47 -15.46
N LEU A 192 -3.10 1.19 -16.29
CA LEU A 192 -2.00 2.05 -15.85
C LEU A 192 -2.40 3.50 -16.10
N LEU A 193 -2.12 4.38 -15.15
CA LEU A 193 -2.40 5.81 -15.26
C LEU A 193 -1.12 6.62 -15.07
N VAL A 194 -1.06 7.77 -15.74
CA VAL A 194 -0.07 8.81 -15.51
C VAL A 194 -0.76 10.16 -15.48
N THR A 195 -0.41 10.96 -14.49
CA THR A 195 -0.74 12.37 -14.39
C THR A 195 0.54 13.16 -14.17
N PRO A 196 0.52 14.50 -14.25
CA PRO A 196 1.70 15.30 -13.92
C PRO A 196 2.17 15.12 -12.47
N ARG A 197 1.35 14.51 -11.60
CA ARG A 197 1.67 14.28 -10.19
C ARG A 197 2.10 12.85 -9.90
N THR A 198 1.48 11.86 -10.55
CA THR A 198 1.67 10.46 -10.17
C THR A 198 1.62 9.50 -11.36
N VAL A 199 2.26 8.34 -11.17
CA VAL A 199 2.09 7.14 -12.00
C VAL A 199 1.51 6.06 -11.10
N GLY A 200 0.47 5.40 -11.57
CA GLY A 200 -0.23 4.39 -10.79
C GLY A 200 -0.74 3.24 -11.63
N ALA A 201 -1.18 2.19 -10.93
CA ALA A 201 -1.92 1.08 -11.50
C ALA A 201 -3.29 0.98 -10.82
N ARG A 202 -4.35 0.90 -11.61
CA ARG A 202 -5.71 0.65 -11.11
C ARG A 202 -5.85 -0.83 -10.74
N VAL A 203 -6.42 -1.08 -9.57
CA VAL A 203 -6.72 -2.44 -9.09
C VAL A 203 -8.23 -2.66 -9.14
N GLN A 204 -8.64 -3.83 -9.64
CA GLN A 204 -9.99 -4.32 -9.50
C GLN A 204 -10.05 -5.28 -8.32
N LEU A 205 -10.85 -4.93 -7.31
CA LEU A 205 -11.03 -5.75 -6.12
C LEU A 205 -12.09 -6.84 -6.37
N SER A 206 -11.78 -8.06 -5.94
CA SER A 206 -12.75 -9.15 -5.81
C SER A 206 -13.70 -8.93 -4.64
N ALA A 207 -14.76 -9.74 -4.52
CA ALA A 207 -15.70 -9.66 -3.39
C ALA A 207 -15.00 -9.84 -2.03
N ALA A 208 -14.05 -10.79 -1.92
CA ALA A 208 -13.28 -11.02 -0.70
C ALA A 208 -12.38 -9.82 -0.35
N GLN A 209 -11.74 -9.21 -1.35
CA GLN A 209 -10.92 -8.00 -1.14
C GLN A 209 -11.78 -6.78 -0.81
N MET A 210 -12.99 -6.69 -1.39
CA MET A 210 -13.94 -5.63 -1.08
C MET A 210 -14.44 -5.69 0.36
N ALA A 211 -14.52 -6.88 0.97
CA ALA A 211 -14.84 -7.04 2.38
C ALA A 211 -13.76 -6.46 3.32
N LEU A 212 -12.52 -6.35 2.84
CA LEU A 212 -11.40 -5.70 3.52
C LEU A 212 -11.23 -4.23 3.14
N TRP A 213 -12.00 -3.72 2.19
CA TRP A 213 -11.89 -2.33 1.77
C TRP A 213 -12.55 -1.40 2.79
N ASP A 214 -11.98 -0.20 2.98
CA ASP A 214 -12.51 0.81 3.89
C ASP A 214 -14.03 0.99 3.70
N PRO A 215 -14.84 0.69 4.74
CA PRO A 215 -16.30 0.80 4.66
C PRO A 215 -16.75 2.24 4.46
N ASN A 216 -15.91 3.19 4.88
CA ASN A 216 -16.11 4.62 4.79
C ASN A 216 -15.34 5.25 3.62
N ASP A 217 -14.84 4.46 2.66
CA ASP A 217 -14.51 4.93 1.29
C ASP A 217 -15.79 5.30 0.54
N CYS A 218 -16.60 6.13 1.20
CA CYS A 218 -17.51 7.04 0.60
C CYS A 218 -16.66 8.05 -0.15
N SER A 219 -17.17 8.47 -1.29
CA SER A 219 -16.73 9.62 -2.04
C SER A 219 -16.82 10.93 -1.21
N SER A 220 -16.63 10.97 0.11
CA SER A 220 -16.77 12.17 0.94
C SER A 220 -15.67 13.21 0.69
N HIS A 221 -14.51 12.81 0.16
CA HIS A 221 -13.54 13.71 -0.48
C HIS A 221 -13.79 13.91 -1.99
N CYS A 222 -14.84 13.30 -2.52
CA CYS A 222 -15.27 13.39 -3.90
C CYS A 222 -16.57 14.18 -3.97
N THR A 223 -16.47 15.42 -4.42
CA THR A 223 -17.59 16.31 -4.77
C THR A 223 -18.45 15.79 -5.95
N VAL A 224 -18.39 14.49 -6.28
CA VAL A 224 -18.94 13.94 -7.51
C VAL A 224 -19.69 12.64 -7.22
N PRO A 225 -21.01 12.57 -7.48
CA PRO A 225 -21.80 11.36 -7.31
C PRO A 225 -21.43 10.30 -8.36
N ASN A 226 -21.59 9.01 -8.03
CA ASN A 226 -21.66 7.85 -8.94
C ASN A 226 -20.43 6.97 -9.21
N LEU A 227 -19.32 7.03 -8.46
CA LEU A 227 -18.30 5.97 -8.53
C LEU A 227 -18.59 4.85 -7.51
N PRO A 228 -18.53 3.55 -7.91
CA PRO A 228 -18.75 2.46 -6.97
C PRO A 228 -17.62 2.38 -5.92
N ARG A 229 -17.95 1.85 -4.73
CA ARG A 229 -16.98 1.62 -3.64
C ARG A 229 -15.77 0.85 -4.15
N GLY A 230 -14.57 1.28 -3.74
CA GLY A 230 -13.29 0.68 -4.17
C GLY A 230 -12.81 1.11 -5.55
N SER A 231 -13.48 2.06 -6.21
CA SER A 231 -12.95 2.69 -7.43
C SER A 231 -11.59 3.36 -7.23
N ARG A 232 -11.26 3.71 -5.97
CA ARG A 232 -9.97 4.30 -5.57
C ARG A 232 -8.86 3.25 -5.44
N ALA A 233 -9.13 1.95 -5.57
CA ALA A 233 -8.13 0.90 -5.40
C ALA A 233 -7.01 1.03 -6.44
N HIS A 234 -5.78 1.25 -5.95
CA HIS A 234 -4.62 1.49 -6.79
C HIS A 234 -3.31 1.04 -6.13
N ILE A 235 -2.27 0.93 -6.95
CA ILE A 235 -0.87 0.81 -6.52
C ILE A 235 -0.13 2.04 -7.07
N SER A 236 0.49 2.83 -6.20
CA SER A 236 1.38 3.90 -6.62
C SER A 236 2.68 3.33 -7.19
N LEU A 237 3.10 3.80 -8.36
CA LEU A 237 4.29 3.33 -9.06
C LEU A 237 5.40 4.38 -9.14
N GLY A 238 5.05 5.66 -8.98
CA GLY A 238 5.98 6.76 -8.82
C GLY A 238 5.26 8.09 -8.61
N CYS A 239 5.95 9.05 -8.00
CA CYS A 239 5.42 10.39 -7.74
C CYS A 239 6.38 11.45 -8.26
N ALA A 240 5.81 12.56 -8.73
CA ALA A 240 6.55 13.77 -9.04
C ALA A 240 7.22 14.33 -7.77
N PRO A 241 8.22 15.22 -7.91
CA PRO A 241 8.87 15.84 -6.76
C PRO A 241 7.88 16.57 -5.83
N GLY A 242 7.97 16.28 -4.53
CA GLY A 242 7.09 16.89 -3.51
C GLY A 242 5.65 16.36 -3.49
N VAL A 243 5.33 15.32 -4.27
CA VAL A 243 4.00 14.69 -4.28
C VAL A 243 3.99 13.44 -3.43
N GLU A 244 2.99 13.34 -2.55
CA GLU A 244 2.77 12.16 -1.69
C GLU A 244 2.03 11.04 -2.45
N PRO A 245 2.31 9.75 -2.16
CA PRO A 245 1.69 8.62 -2.88
C PRO A 245 0.16 8.58 -2.84
N VAL A 246 -0.45 9.07 -1.75
CA VAL A 246 -1.91 9.15 -1.57
C VAL A 246 -2.62 9.90 -2.70
N GLN A 247 -1.92 10.81 -3.38
CA GLN A 247 -2.41 11.56 -4.52
C GLN A 247 -2.79 10.65 -5.69
N THR A 248 -2.17 9.48 -5.83
CA THR A 248 -2.43 8.55 -6.95
C THR A 248 -3.88 8.08 -6.96
N GLY A 249 -4.45 7.82 -5.78
CA GLY A 249 -5.86 7.42 -5.66
C GLY A 249 -6.82 8.56 -6.01
N VAL A 250 -6.45 9.81 -5.68
CA VAL A 250 -7.24 11.00 -6.05
C VAL A 250 -7.20 11.19 -7.56
N ASP A 251 -6.01 11.11 -8.15
CA ASP A 251 -5.78 11.22 -9.60
C ASP A 251 -6.56 10.16 -10.38
N LEU A 252 -6.60 8.92 -9.88
CA LEU A 252 -7.41 7.85 -10.45
C LEU A 252 -8.90 8.19 -10.45
N LEU A 253 -9.45 8.65 -9.32
CA LEU A 253 -10.88 9.01 -9.24
C LEU A 253 -11.21 10.16 -10.19
N ASP A 254 -10.33 11.14 -10.34
CA ASP A 254 -10.49 12.27 -11.27
C ASP A 254 -10.52 11.82 -12.73
N ILE A 255 -9.66 10.87 -13.11
CA ILE A 255 -9.72 10.24 -14.44
C ILE A 255 -11.04 9.50 -14.64
N LEU A 256 -11.46 8.70 -13.66
CA LEU A 256 -12.68 7.89 -13.77
C LEU A 256 -13.94 8.74 -13.92
N LYS A 257 -14.01 9.91 -13.26
CA LYS A 257 -15.13 10.86 -13.39
C LYS A 257 -15.27 11.42 -14.80
N CYS A 258 -14.16 11.67 -15.49
CA CYS A 258 -14.17 12.21 -16.86
C CYS A 258 -14.14 11.11 -17.94
N SER A 259 -14.21 9.82 -17.55
CA SER A 259 -13.82 8.70 -18.42
C SER A 259 -14.71 8.47 -19.64
N THR A 260 -15.87 9.12 -19.72
CA THR A 260 -16.86 8.94 -20.80
C THR A 260 -16.41 9.53 -22.14
N ASN A 261 -15.70 10.65 -22.14
CA ASN A 261 -15.33 11.40 -23.35
C ASN A 261 -13.85 11.81 -23.32
N PRO A 262 -12.92 10.92 -23.74
CA PRO A 262 -11.51 11.30 -23.85
C PRO A 262 -11.30 12.26 -25.02
N GLU A 263 -10.41 13.22 -24.81
CA GLU A 263 -9.99 14.20 -25.82
C GLU A 263 -9.13 13.55 -26.90
N LYS A 264 -8.33 12.55 -26.52
CA LYS A 264 -7.41 11.82 -27.42
C LYS A 264 -7.44 10.34 -27.12
N ARG A 265 -7.25 9.52 -28.15
CA ARG A 265 -7.17 8.06 -28.07
C ARG A 265 -6.01 7.56 -28.92
N ILE A 266 -5.11 6.79 -28.32
CA ILE A 266 -3.92 6.25 -28.98
C ILE A 266 -3.90 4.74 -28.76
N LYS A 267 -3.91 3.97 -29.85
CA LYS A 267 -3.84 2.51 -29.76
C LYS A 267 -2.41 2.06 -29.42
N LEU A 268 -2.27 1.31 -28.34
CA LEU A 268 -1.03 0.62 -27.95
C LEU A 268 -1.23 -0.89 -28.07
N SER A 269 -0.13 -1.64 -28.11
CA SER A 269 -0.18 -3.12 -28.06
C SER A 269 -0.82 -3.66 -26.78
N VAL A 270 -0.74 -2.92 -25.68
CA VAL A 270 -1.25 -3.32 -24.36
C VAL A 270 -2.68 -2.87 -24.09
N GLY A 271 -3.23 -1.95 -24.90
CA GLY A 271 -4.53 -1.32 -24.65
C GLY A 271 -4.71 -0.01 -25.41
N GLU A 272 -5.84 0.67 -25.20
CA GLU A 272 -6.06 2.03 -25.71
C GLU A 272 -5.67 3.05 -24.63
N LEU A 273 -4.73 3.93 -24.97
CA LEU A 273 -4.29 5.05 -24.14
C LEU A 273 -5.21 6.24 -24.40
N CYS A 274 -5.92 6.68 -23.36
CA CYS A 274 -6.89 7.77 -23.42
C CYS A 274 -6.38 9.00 -22.66
N CYS A 275 -6.54 10.18 -23.25
CA CYS A 275 -6.29 11.46 -22.61
C CYS A 275 -7.61 12.09 -22.17
N TYR A 276 -7.64 12.63 -20.94
CA TYR A 276 -8.77 13.37 -20.39
C TYR A 276 -8.38 14.82 -20.06
N GLY A 277 -7.38 15.36 -20.77
CA GLY A 277 -6.84 16.71 -20.60
C GLY A 277 -6.07 16.91 -19.31
N ALA A 278 -5.37 18.04 -19.21
CA ALA A 278 -4.55 18.41 -18.05
C ALA A 278 -3.46 17.37 -17.69
N GLY A 279 -2.89 16.72 -18.70
CA GLY A 279 -1.88 15.67 -18.52
C GLY A 279 -2.45 14.38 -17.93
N ARG A 280 -3.77 14.17 -17.90
CA ARG A 280 -4.38 12.96 -17.33
C ARG A 280 -4.52 11.88 -18.39
N TRP A 281 -3.71 10.84 -18.27
CA TRP A 281 -3.71 9.71 -19.20
C TRP A 281 -3.92 8.39 -18.48
N ILE A 282 -4.65 7.49 -19.12
CA ILE A 282 -4.86 6.12 -18.63
C ILE A 282 -4.91 5.16 -19.81
N VAL A 283 -4.30 4.00 -19.64
CA VAL A 283 -4.43 2.87 -20.57
C VAL A 283 -5.17 1.73 -19.88
N ASN A 284 -6.34 1.38 -20.41
CA ASN A 284 -7.06 0.19 -19.99
C ASN A 284 -6.40 -1.02 -20.66
N LEU A 285 -5.93 -1.98 -19.87
CA LEU A 285 -5.15 -3.10 -20.36
C LEU A 285 -6.06 -4.13 -21.04
N ASN A 286 -5.70 -4.58 -22.25
CA ASN A 286 -6.39 -5.66 -22.95
C ASN A 286 -6.40 -6.95 -22.13
N LYS A 287 -5.30 -7.19 -21.39
CA LYS A 287 -5.16 -8.30 -20.43
C LYS A 287 -4.57 -7.72 -19.15
N GLY A 288 -5.33 -7.81 -18.07
CA GLY A 288 -4.86 -7.37 -16.75
C GLY A 288 -3.66 -8.18 -16.25
N HIS A 289 -2.93 -7.60 -15.30
CA HIS A 289 -1.82 -8.26 -14.62
C HIS A 289 -2.26 -8.77 -13.25
N LEU A 290 -1.87 -9.99 -12.92
CA LEU A 290 -2.08 -10.55 -11.59
C LEU A 290 -0.81 -10.34 -10.77
N VAL A 291 -0.95 -9.81 -9.56
CA VAL A 291 0.16 -9.60 -8.63
C VAL A 291 -0.14 -10.26 -7.29
N THR A 292 0.78 -11.10 -6.82
CA THR A 292 0.71 -11.73 -5.50
C THR A 292 1.07 -10.72 -4.42
N THR A 293 0.27 -10.67 -3.37
CA THR A 293 0.39 -9.75 -2.24
C THR A 293 0.20 -10.46 -0.90
N LEU A 294 0.53 -9.77 0.18
CA LEU A 294 0.28 -10.15 1.57
C LEU A 294 -0.58 -9.05 2.21
N PHE A 295 -1.71 -9.41 2.81
CA PHE A 295 -2.54 -8.44 3.52
C PHE A 295 -2.06 -8.28 4.96
N THR A 296 -1.65 -7.07 5.35
CA THR A 296 -1.23 -6.76 6.73
C THR A 296 -1.26 -5.25 7.00
N GLY A 297 -0.75 -4.81 8.15
CA GLY A 297 -0.58 -3.42 8.53
C GLY A 297 0.83 -2.88 8.28
N ALA A 298 0.92 -1.60 7.91
CA ALA A 298 2.16 -0.83 8.01
C ALA A 298 2.30 -0.25 9.43
N TYR A 299 2.99 -0.97 10.30
CA TYR A 299 3.32 -0.52 11.67
C TYR A 299 4.58 0.36 11.65
#